data_AF-A0A7S3UJ65-F1
#
_entry.id   AF-A0A7S3UJ65-F1
#
_cell.length_a   1.000
_cell.length_b   1.000
_cell.length_c   1.000
_cell.angle_alpha   90.00
_cell.angle_beta   90.00
_cell.angle_gamma   90.00
#
_symmetry.space_group_name_H-M   'P 1'
#
loop_
_entity.id
_entity.type
_entity.pdbx_description
1 polymer ?
#
loop_
_entity_poly.entity_id
_entity_poly.type
_entity_poly.pdbx_seq_one_letter_code
_entity_poly.pdbx_strand_id
1 'polypeptide(L)'
;MGCMARLAIALACLAAGGISRLEDRAALMDLMTDYARAVDAKDWRAYLAVFEEEAWVNYEPSGGVSGKVEEVQIWMAKVFTFMGPAQHLLGNFEFFWNTGSASAKHNLLS
;
A
#
# COMPACT_ATOMS: atom_id res chain seq x y z
N MET A 1 10.68 -11.36 16.30
CA MET A 1 9.43 -10.70 16.74
C MET A 1 8.69 -10.30 15.47
N GLY A 2 8.07 -11.27 14.81
CA GLY A 2 7.42 -11.08 13.50
C GLY A 2 6.04 -10.48 13.71
N CYS A 3 5.93 -9.16 13.59
CA CYS A 3 4.65 -8.49 13.48
C CYS A 3 4.07 -8.84 12.11
N MET A 4 3.09 -9.76 12.03
CA MET A 4 2.29 -9.93 10.83
C MET A 4 1.41 -8.67 10.67
N ALA A 5 1.99 -7.60 10.14
CA ALA A 5 1.28 -6.38 9.80
C ALA A 5 0.29 -6.71 8.68
N ARG A 6 -0.99 -6.80 9.01
CA ARG A 6 -2.08 -6.74 8.04
C ARG A 6 -2.14 -5.31 7.52
N LEU A 7 -1.28 -4.97 6.56
CA LEU A 7 -1.35 -3.69 5.87
C LEU A 7 -2.56 -3.71 4.95
N ALA A 8 -3.62 -3.01 5.33
CA ALA A 8 -4.72 -2.72 4.43
C ALA A 8 -4.33 -1.45 3.65
N ILE A 9 -3.65 -1.61 2.51
CA ILE A 9 -3.61 -0.53 1.51
C ILE A 9 -5.03 -0.49 0.93
N ALA A 10 -5.86 0.36 1.52
CA ALA A 10 -7.24 0.53 1.11
C ALA A 10 -7.35 1.61 0.04
N LEU A 11 -8.03 1.22 -1.04
CA LEU A 11 -8.73 2.06 -2.00
C LEU A 11 -7.92 2.61 -3.18
N ALA A 12 -7.76 1.76 -4.21
CA ALA A 12 -7.70 2.28 -5.58
C ALA A 12 -9.15 2.44 -6.07
N CYS A 13 -9.61 3.68 -6.16
CA CYS A 13 -10.89 4.01 -6.76
C CYS A 13 -10.69 4.04 -8.29
N LEU A 14 -10.78 2.90 -8.98
CA LEU A 14 -10.85 2.91 -10.44
C LEU A 14 -12.21 3.46 -10.89
N ALA A 15 -12.20 4.73 -11.31
CA ALA A 15 -13.35 5.37 -11.92
C ALA A 15 -13.53 4.91 -13.38
N ALA A 16 -14.79 4.64 -13.72
CA ALA A 16 -15.38 4.66 -15.07
C ALA A 16 -14.89 3.61 -16.09
N GLY A 17 -15.35 2.38 -15.93
CA GLY A 17 -15.34 1.33 -16.95
C GLY A 17 -15.89 0.05 -16.33
N GLY A 18 -16.63 -0.78 -17.07
CA GLY A 18 -17.14 -2.04 -16.51
C GLY A 18 -15.99 -2.85 -15.90
N ILE A 19 -16.17 -3.37 -14.67
CA ILE A 19 -15.15 -4.12 -13.94
C ILE A 19 -14.74 -5.35 -14.74
N SER A 20 -13.57 -5.30 -15.39
CA SER A 20 -12.91 -6.49 -15.87
C SER A 20 -12.13 -7.05 -14.69
N ARG A 21 -12.75 -7.96 -13.94
CA ARG A 21 -12.20 -8.53 -12.68
C ARG A 21 -10.77 -9.06 -12.80
N LEU A 22 -10.29 -9.36 -14.01
CA LEU A 22 -8.91 -9.78 -14.25
C LEU A 22 -7.96 -8.60 -14.42
N GLU A 23 -8.33 -7.58 -15.20
CA GLU A 23 -7.51 -6.38 -15.42
C GLU A 23 -7.43 -5.53 -14.15
N ASP A 24 -8.55 -5.32 -13.47
CA ASP A 24 -8.57 -4.57 -12.21
C ASP A 24 -7.78 -5.29 -11.11
N ARG A 25 -7.79 -6.63 -11.12
CA ARG A 25 -6.96 -7.44 -10.22
C ARG A 25 -5.48 -7.24 -10.51
N ALA A 26 -5.09 -7.29 -11.78
CA ALA A 26 -3.70 -7.06 -12.18
C ALA A 26 -3.25 -5.65 -11.78
N ALA A 27 -4.05 -4.63 -12.09
CA ALA A 27 -3.77 -3.23 -11.73
C ALA A 27 -3.61 -3.02 -10.21
N LEU A 28 -4.47 -3.64 -9.39
CA LEU A 28 -4.33 -3.59 -7.93
C LEU A 28 -3.05 -4.29 -7.45
N MET A 29 -2.69 -5.43 -8.05
CA MET A 29 -1.45 -6.16 -7.72
C MET A 29 -0.20 -5.37 -8.10
N ASP A 30 -0.22 -4.69 -9.25
CA ASP A 30 0.85 -3.81 -9.68
C ASP A 30 1.00 -2.63 -8.72
N LEU A 31 -0.10 -1.98 -8.33
CA LEU A 31 -0.08 -0.87 -7.37
C LEU A 31 0.50 -1.28 -6.00
N MET A 32 0.10 -2.45 -5.49
CA MET A 32 0.65 -3.00 -4.23
C MET A 32 2.14 -3.34 -4.36
N THR A 33 2.57 -3.81 -5.53
CA THR A 33 3.98 -4.13 -5.82
C THR A 33 4.83 -2.86 -5.92
N ASP A 34 4.33 -1.82 -6.59
CA ASP A 34 5.00 -0.53 -6.71
C ASP A 34 5.15 0.16 -5.35
N TYR A 35 4.10 0.09 -4.51
CA TYR A 35 4.17 0.52 -3.12
C TYR A 35 5.32 -0.20 -2.37
N ALA A 36 5.33 -1.54 -2.42
CA ALA A 36 6.30 -2.35 -1.69
C ALA A 36 7.74 -2.02 -2.15
N ARG A 37 7.93 -1.92 -3.47
CA ARG A 37 9.20 -1.54 -4.08
C ARG A 37 9.65 -0.14 -3.66
N ALA A 38 8.74 0.84 -3.63
CA ALA A 38 9.07 2.20 -3.23
C ALA A 38 9.52 2.26 -1.76
N VAL A 39 8.83 1.55 -0.87
CA VAL A 39 9.22 1.46 0.55
C VAL A 39 10.56 0.77 0.72
N ASP A 40 10.79 -0.37 0.06
CA ASP A 40 12.05 -1.13 0.15
C ASP A 40 13.24 -0.33 -0.37
N ALA A 41 13.05 0.40 -1.47
CA ALA A 41 14.05 1.28 -2.05
C ALA A 41 14.20 2.62 -1.29
N LYS A 42 13.29 2.92 -0.34
CA LYS A 42 13.16 4.23 0.32
C LYS A 42 12.99 5.37 -0.70
N ASP A 43 12.35 5.08 -1.84
CA ASP A 43 11.99 6.06 -2.86
C ASP A 43 10.66 6.69 -2.49
N TRP A 44 10.73 7.74 -1.68
CA TRP A 44 9.54 8.39 -1.15
C TRP A 44 8.74 9.17 -2.21
N ARG A 45 9.36 9.53 -3.32
CA ARG A 45 8.64 10.14 -4.44
C ARG A 45 7.79 9.09 -5.16
N ALA A 46 8.35 7.89 -5.38
CA ALA A 46 7.59 6.77 -5.91
C ALA A 46 6.48 6.31 -4.94
N TYR A 47 6.75 6.34 -3.62
CA TYR A 47 5.75 6.04 -2.60
C TYR A 47 4.54 6.98 -2.71
N LEU A 48 4.75 8.29 -2.79
CA LEU A 48 3.64 9.25 -2.91
C LEU A 48 2.84 9.05 -4.20
N ALA A 49 3.50 8.64 -5.28
CA ALA A 49 2.86 8.45 -6.59
C ALA A 49 1.86 7.30 -6.65
N VAL A 50 1.87 6.36 -5.69
CA VAL A 50 0.88 5.26 -5.62
C VAL A 50 -0.40 5.66 -4.89
N PHE A 51 -0.46 6.87 -4.33
CA PHE A 51 -1.61 7.38 -3.59
C PHE A 51 -2.19 8.62 -4.27
N GLU A 52 -3.49 8.84 -4.06
CA GLU A 52 -4.11 10.14 -4.28
C GLU A 52 -3.55 11.17 -3.29
N GLU A 53 -3.48 12.45 -3.69
CA GLU A 53 -2.88 13.53 -2.89
C GLU A 53 -3.47 13.64 -1.47
N GLU A 54 -4.78 13.44 -1.34
CA GLU A 54 -5.52 13.52 -0.09
C GLU A 54 -5.77 12.15 0.56
N ALA A 55 -5.02 11.11 0.17
CA ALA A 55 -5.19 9.77 0.72
C ALA A 55 -4.88 9.73 2.22
N TRP A 56 -5.68 8.92 2.94
CA TRP A 56 -5.46 8.63 4.35
C TRP A 56 -4.81 7.26 4.51
N VAL A 57 -3.72 7.18 5.27
CA VAL A 57 -2.98 5.94 5.52
C VAL A 57 -2.98 5.64 7.02
N ASN A 58 -3.21 4.37 7.38
CA ASN A 58 -3.22 3.92 8.76
C ASN A 58 -2.26 2.74 8.98
N TYR A 59 -1.17 3.00 9.71
CA TYR A 59 -0.20 2.00 10.17
C TYR A 59 -0.24 1.74 11.68
N GLU A 60 -1.22 2.28 12.42
CA GLU A 60 -1.37 1.98 13.86
C GLU A 60 -1.44 0.48 14.18
N PRO A 61 -2.14 -0.37 13.39
CA PRO A 61 -2.16 -1.82 13.65
C PRO A 61 -0.79 -2.50 13.57
N SER A 62 0.19 -1.88 12.92
CA SER A 62 1.57 -2.33 12.83
C SER A 62 2.54 -1.52 13.70
N GLY A 63 2.01 -0.70 14.62
CA GLY A 63 2.80 0.13 15.54
C GLY A 63 3.33 1.44 14.93
N GLY A 64 2.79 1.85 13.79
CA GLY A 64 3.09 3.11 13.12
C GLY A 64 2.12 4.24 13.48
N VAL A 65 1.93 5.16 12.52
CA VAL A 65 1.04 6.34 12.65
C VAL A 65 -0.15 6.24 11.69
N SER A 66 -1.16 7.08 11.91
CA SER A 66 -2.32 7.27 11.04
C SER A 66 -2.44 8.75 10.67
N GLY A 67 -2.62 9.07 9.39
CA GLY A 67 -2.63 10.47 8.92
C GLY A 67 -2.75 10.61 7.40
N LYS A 68 -2.59 11.84 6.90
CA LYS A 68 -2.49 12.09 5.46
C LYS A 68 -1.23 11.44 4.89
N VAL A 69 -1.29 11.01 3.62
CA VAL A 69 -0.18 10.28 2.98
C VAL A 69 1.16 11.01 3.06
N GLU A 70 1.17 12.34 2.91
CA GLU A 70 2.39 13.15 3.02
C GLU A 70 2.97 13.13 4.45
N GLU A 71 2.11 13.27 5.47
CA GLU A 71 2.51 13.22 6.88
C GLU A 71 3.07 11.83 7.24
N VAL A 72 2.43 10.77 6.74
CA VAL A 72 2.88 9.39 6.93
C VAL A 72 4.20 9.15 6.20
N GLN A 73 4.39 9.67 4.98
CA GLN A 73 5.65 9.56 4.25
C GLN A 73 6.81 10.24 5.01
N ILE A 74 6.60 11.44 5.57
CA ILE A 74 7.60 12.14 6.38
C ILE A 74 7.98 11.30 7.60
N TRP A 75 7.01 10.66 8.25
CA TRP A 75 7.27 9.74 9.34
C TRP A 75 8.05 8.50 8.88
N MET A 76 7.68 7.89 7.76
CA MET A 76 8.38 6.73 7.19
C MET A 76 9.84 7.06 6.87
N ALA A 77 10.12 8.19 6.24
CA ALA A 77 11.48 8.61 5.92
C ALA A 77 12.39 8.70 7.16
N LYS A 78 11.83 9.17 8.29
CA LYS A 78 12.54 9.23 9.57
C LYS A 78 12.79 7.84 10.16
N VAL A 79 11.78 6.98 10.19
CA VAL A 79 11.90 5.62 10.75
C VAL A 79 12.88 4.77 9.94
N PHE A 80 12.79 4.82 8.61
CA PHE A 80 13.62 4.03 7.70
C PHE A 80 15.08 4.50 7.60
N THR A 81 15.42 5.67 8.19
CA THR A 81 16.81 6.15 8.27
C THR A 81 17.72 5.16 9.00
N PHE A 82 17.18 4.45 9.99
CA PHE A 82 17.95 3.50 10.82
C PHE A 82 17.80 2.04 10.38
N MET A 83 17.03 1.80 9.32
CA MET A 83 16.77 0.45 8.81
C MET A 83 17.80 0.08 7.75
N GLY A 84 18.25 -1.18 7.76
CA GLY A 84 19.06 -1.77 6.70
C GLY A 84 18.28 -1.93 5.39
N PRO A 85 18.75 -2.81 4.50
CA PRO A 85 17.95 -3.27 3.37
C PRO A 85 16.63 -3.89 3.85
N ALA A 86 15.54 -3.66 3.11
CA ALA A 86 14.22 -4.21 3.38
C ALA A 86 13.72 -4.99 2.16
N GLN A 87 12.83 -5.95 2.39
CA GLN A 87 12.16 -6.69 1.34
C GLN A 87 10.73 -7.05 1.77
N HIS A 88 9.75 -6.48 1.08
CA HIS A 88 8.35 -6.83 1.23
C HIS A 88 7.98 -7.97 0.27
N LEU A 89 7.54 -9.11 0.81
CA LEU A 89 6.97 -10.22 0.05
C LEU A 89 5.44 -10.21 0.18
N LEU A 90 4.77 -10.07 -0.96
CA LEU A 90 3.31 -9.98 -1.05
C LEU A 90 2.71 -11.32 -1.45
N GLY A 91 1.61 -11.72 -0.82
CA GLY A 91 0.91 -12.96 -1.15
C GLY A 91 -0.53 -13.00 -0.65
N ASN A 92 -1.24 -14.09 -0.92
CA ASN A 92 -2.61 -14.33 -0.44
C ASN A 92 -3.57 -13.15 -0.72
N PHE A 93 -3.56 -12.65 -1.96
CA PHE A 93 -4.41 -11.54 -2.37
C PHE A 93 -5.90 -11.93 -2.40
N GLU A 94 -6.72 -11.15 -1.73
CA GLU A 94 -8.18 -11.22 -1.71
C GLU A 94 -8.75 -9.89 -2.23
N PHE A 95 -9.70 -9.95 -3.16
CA PHE A 95 -10.26 -8.77 -3.83
C PHE A 95 -11.76 -8.64 -3.57
N PHE A 96 -12.19 -7.43 -3.25
CA PHE A 96 -13.59 -7.06 -3.00
C PHE A 96 -14.02 -6.02 -4.02
N TRP A 97 -15.13 -6.30 -4.70
CA TRP A 97 -15.62 -5.50 -5.82
C TRP A 97 -16.92 -4.80 -5.44
N ASN A 98 -16.96 -3.49 -5.62
CA ASN A 98 -18.16 -2.67 -5.46
C ASN A 98 -18.40 -1.87 -6.74
N THR A 99 -19.61 -1.34 -6.90
CA THR A 99 -19.88 -0.43 -8.03
C THR A 99 -18.97 0.79 -7.94
N GLY A 100 -18.08 0.95 -8.93
CA GLY A 100 -17.15 2.09 -9.01
C GLY A 100 -15.98 2.08 -8.03
N SER A 101 -15.74 0.98 -7.30
CA SER A 101 -14.56 0.85 -6.44
C SER A 101 -14.14 -0.59 -6.23
N ALA A 102 -12.86 -0.80 -5.94
CA ALA A 102 -12.32 -2.08 -5.56
C ALA A 102 -11.42 -1.93 -4.33
N SER A 103 -11.35 -2.97 -3.52
CA SER A 103 -10.36 -3.04 -2.43
C SER A 103 -9.70 -4.40 -2.43
N ALA A 104 -8.47 -4.45 -1.93
CA ALA A 104 -7.69 -5.67 -1.82
C ALA A 104 -7.17 -5.83 -0.40
N LYS A 105 -6.99 -7.09 0.00
CA LYS A 105 -6.21 -7.49 1.18
C LYS A 105 -5.13 -8.43 0.71
N HIS A 106 -3.98 -8.37 1.35
CA HIS A 106 -2.89 -9.31 1.10
C HIS A 106 -2.16 -9.61 2.41
N ASN A 107 -1.41 -10.71 2.40
CA ASN A 107 -0.41 -10.96 3.42
C ASN A 107 0.87 -10.23 3.04
N LEU A 108 1.53 -9.68 4.05
CA LEU A 108 2.80 -8.99 3.95
C LEU A 108 3.81 -9.69 4.85
N LEU A 109 4.98 -10.00 4.30
CA LEU A 109 6.17 -10.37 5.07
C LEU A 109 7.24 -9.32 4.81
N SER A 110 7.78 -8.74 5.89
CA SER A 110 8.74 -7.63 5.90
C SER A 110 10.01 -8.00 6.66
#